data_AF-A0A7S3CJV7-F1
#
_entry.id   AF-A0A7S3CJV7-F1
#
_cell.length_a   1.000
_cell.length_b   1.000
_cell.length_c   1.000
_cell.angle_alpha   90.00
_cell.angle_beta   90.00
_cell.angle_gamma   90.00
#
_symmetry.space_group_name_H-M   'P 1'
#
loop_
_entity.id
_entity.type
_entity.pdbx_description
1 polymer ?
#
loop_
_entity_poly.entity_id
_entity_poly.type
_entity_poly.pdbx_seq_one_letter_code
_entity_poly.pdbx_strand_id
1 'polypeptide(L)'
;TGVVVHGDELARKHLAEDLMDDMDPEKGRYLLDWISKEEVVFARTTPSQKLLIVDACQKAGHVVAVTGDGVNDSPAIKKADIGIAMGSGSDVAKNAADMLLLDDNFSSIVNGVEEGRLIFDNLKKSIAYTLQSNIPEILPFIFFIIFQVPLPLSTVLILCIDLGTDMVPAISFAYENPELDIMDRVPRNSKRDHLVNAKLISFAYFQIGVIQASAGIYTYFLVMNDYGIRPSALWNLALEKKPFPAESDIYDPSARFFGNTNTTTPEDQWDSLAWDKTKHGRFDIRIFYQGFRDADAWTKCRWEPNGDYPSLYTQSVVTDWEICYTTEALKFAQSGYLVSIVCVQWADLMICKTRNLSLAQQGMVNTFGNFGLFFETALVAVLLYVPFLNIALGTRQIAPAHFAVPTFTFYVAIFFYDELRKIWLRNGMV
;
A
#
# COMPACT_ATOMS: atom_id res chain seq x y z
N THR A 1 -43.47 -14.82 15.83
CA THR A 1 -44.37 -15.90 15.39
C THR A 1 -44.15 -16.13 13.91
N GLY A 2 -43.74 -17.34 13.53
CA GLY A 2 -43.48 -17.66 12.13
C GLY A 2 -44.72 -17.58 11.24
N VAL A 3 -44.53 -17.23 9.96
CA VAL A 3 -45.60 -17.09 8.97
C VAL A 3 -45.37 -18.06 7.82
N VAL A 4 -46.43 -18.79 7.47
CA VAL A 4 -46.46 -19.64 6.28
C VAL A 4 -47.30 -18.96 5.22
N VAL A 5 -46.71 -18.70 4.05
CA VAL A 5 -47.37 -18.04 2.91
C VAL A 5 -47.49 -19.05 1.78
N HIS A 6 -48.71 -19.27 1.29
CA HIS A 6 -48.95 -20.14 0.14
C HIS A 6 -48.78 -19.37 -1.18
N GLY A 7 -48.27 -20.06 -2.21
CA GLY A 7 -48.08 -19.49 -3.56
C GLY A 7 -49.34 -18.88 -4.17
N ASP A 8 -50.53 -19.40 -3.84
CA ASP A 8 -51.81 -18.85 -4.30
C ASP A 8 -52.12 -17.46 -3.67
N GLU A 9 -51.71 -17.25 -2.42
CA GLU A 9 -51.87 -15.97 -1.74
C GLU A 9 -50.86 -14.94 -2.27
N LEU A 10 -49.62 -15.37 -2.53
CA LEU A 10 -48.60 -14.57 -3.19
C LEU A 10 -49.06 -14.12 -4.58
N ALA A 11 -49.61 -15.04 -5.38
CA ALA A 11 -50.16 -14.71 -6.71
C ALA A 11 -51.31 -13.71 -6.62
N ARG A 12 -52.24 -13.90 -5.67
CA ARG A 12 -53.40 -13.01 -5.49
C ARG A 12 -52.96 -11.59 -5.13
N LYS A 13 -52.01 -11.44 -4.21
CA LYS A 13 -51.49 -10.13 -3.82
C LYS A 13 -50.68 -9.48 -4.93
N HIS A 14 -49.89 -10.25 -5.65
CA HIS A 14 -49.13 -9.75 -6.80
C HIS A 14 -50.04 -9.24 -7.92
N LEU A 15 -51.09 -10.00 -8.29
CA LEU A 15 -52.11 -9.57 -9.24
C LEU A 15 -52.87 -8.31 -8.80
N ALA A 16 -53.11 -8.15 -7.49
CA ALA A 16 -53.73 -6.94 -6.96
C ALA A 16 -52.83 -5.71 -7.09
N GLU A 17 -51.50 -5.89 -7.05
CA GLU A 17 -50.52 -4.83 -7.25
C GLU A 17 -50.19 -4.56 -8.73
N ASP A 18 -50.37 -5.52 -9.63
CA ASP A 18 -50.23 -5.27 -11.09
C ASP A 18 -51.26 -4.26 -11.60
N LEU A 19 -52.36 -4.05 -10.86
CA LEU A 19 -53.37 -3.03 -11.11
C LEU A 19 -52.99 -1.65 -10.55
N MET A 20 -51.93 -1.56 -9.74
CA MET A 20 -51.41 -0.31 -9.17
C MET A 20 -50.32 0.29 -10.05
N ASP A 21 -50.26 1.62 -10.10
CA ASP A 21 -49.26 2.35 -10.86
C ASP A 21 -47.83 1.97 -10.42
N ASP A 22 -46.89 1.92 -11.36
CA ASP A 22 -45.50 1.49 -11.09
C ASP A 22 -44.77 2.45 -10.13
N MET A 23 -45.27 3.68 -10.01
CA MET A 23 -44.76 4.71 -9.11
C MET A 23 -45.41 4.71 -7.72
N ASP A 24 -46.35 3.80 -7.45
CA ASP A 24 -47.04 3.74 -6.16
C ASP A 24 -46.10 3.22 -5.05
N PRO A 25 -45.84 3.99 -3.98
CA PRO A 25 -45.00 3.57 -2.86
C PRO A 25 -45.55 2.37 -2.06
N GLU A 26 -46.82 1.98 -2.28
CA GLU A 26 -47.37 0.78 -1.66
C GLU A 26 -46.99 -0.53 -2.37
N LYS A 27 -46.57 -0.45 -3.64
CA LYS A 27 -46.22 -1.61 -4.46
C LYS A 27 -45.00 -2.35 -3.88
N GLY A 28 -45.17 -3.62 -3.52
CA GLY A 28 -44.15 -4.48 -2.93
C GLY A 28 -44.07 -4.46 -1.39
N ARG A 29 -44.88 -3.65 -0.69
CA ARG A 29 -44.83 -3.57 0.79
C ARG A 29 -45.24 -4.86 1.49
N TYR A 30 -46.13 -5.65 0.90
CA TYR A 30 -46.58 -6.90 1.52
C TYR A 30 -45.46 -7.94 1.61
N LEU A 31 -44.59 -8.00 0.59
CA LEU A 31 -43.42 -8.87 0.59
C LEU A 31 -42.43 -8.41 1.66
N LEU A 32 -42.21 -7.11 1.79
CA LEU A 32 -41.36 -6.54 2.84
C LEU A 32 -41.90 -6.85 4.25
N ASP A 33 -43.22 -6.75 4.48
CA ASP A 33 -43.83 -7.13 5.76
C ASP A 33 -43.58 -8.60 6.10
N TRP A 34 -43.73 -9.48 5.11
CA TRP A 34 -43.48 -10.90 5.31
C TRP A 34 -42.00 -11.19 5.58
N ILE A 35 -41.09 -10.63 4.78
CA ILE A 35 -39.63 -10.81 4.91
C ILE A 35 -39.10 -10.23 6.23
N SER A 36 -39.76 -9.21 6.80
CA SER A 36 -39.33 -8.60 8.07
C SER A 36 -39.50 -9.49 9.30
N LYS A 37 -40.25 -10.60 9.18
CA LYS A 37 -40.50 -11.54 10.27
C LYS A 37 -39.33 -12.50 10.44
N GLU A 38 -39.07 -12.91 11.69
CA GLU A 38 -37.95 -13.81 12.03
C GLU A 38 -38.01 -15.18 11.33
N GLU A 39 -39.22 -15.71 11.13
CA GLU A 39 -39.43 -17.03 10.51
C GLU A 39 -40.50 -16.95 9.42
N VAL A 40 -40.12 -17.31 8.19
CA VAL A 40 -41.00 -17.25 7.01
C VAL A 40 -40.85 -18.50 6.19
N VAL A 41 -41.97 -19.11 5.79
CA VAL A 41 -42.00 -20.29 4.91
C VAL A 41 -42.91 -20.02 3.73
N PHE A 42 -42.35 -20.04 2.52
CA PHE A 42 -43.12 -19.96 1.28
C PHE A 42 -43.37 -21.37 0.74
N ALA A 43 -44.64 -21.79 0.68
CA ALA A 43 -45.03 -23.15 0.29
C ALA A 43 -45.81 -23.16 -1.04
N ARG A 44 -45.63 -24.22 -1.84
CA ARG A 44 -46.26 -24.42 -3.16
C ARG A 44 -46.00 -23.26 -4.13
N THR A 45 -44.75 -22.82 -4.22
CA THR A 45 -44.33 -21.72 -5.09
C THR A 45 -43.95 -22.18 -6.49
N THR A 46 -44.27 -21.38 -7.50
CA THR A 46 -43.81 -21.56 -8.88
C THR A 46 -42.39 -20.99 -9.07
N PRO A 47 -41.64 -21.38 -10.12
CA PRO A 47 -40.31 -20.84 -10.39
C PRO A 47 -40.27 -19.30 -10.46
N SER A 48 -41.24 -18.68 -11.12
CA SER A 48 -41.37 -17.22 -11.22
C SER A 48 -41.60 -16.57 -9.86
N GLN A 49 -42.36 -17.23 -8.97
CA GLN A 49 -42.59 -16.74 -7.61
C GLN A 49 -41.33 -16.81 -6.75
N LYS A 50 -40.49 -17.84 -6.91
CA LYS A 50 -39.19 -17.91 -6.23
C LYS A 50 -38.29 -16.74 -6.62
N LEU A 51 -38.26 -16.40 -7.91
CA LEU A 51 -37.54 -15.23 -8.41
C LEU A 51 -38.08 -13.92 -7.82
N LEU A 52 -39.40 -13.76 -7.71
CA LEU A 52 -40.03 -12.60 -7.08
C LEU A 52 -39.64 -12.43 -5.60
N ILE A 53 -39.57 -13.55 -4.86
CA ILE A 53 -39.14 -13.55 -3.45
C ILE A 53 -37.70 -13.08 -3.33
N VAL A 54 -36.80 -13.60 -4.17
CA VAL A 54 -35.38 -13.19 -4.19
C VAL A 54 -35.25 -11.69 -4.51
N ASP A 55 -35.97 -11.22 -5.53
CA ASP A 55 -35.95 -9.80 -5.93
C ASP A 55 -36.47 -8.89 -4.80
N ALA A 56 -37.49 -9.32 -4.06
CA ALA A 56 -38.00 -8.58 -2.90
C ALA A 56 -36.99 -8.52 -1.74
N CYS A 57 -36.32 -9.63 -1.43
CA CYS A 57 -35.26 -9.66 -0.42
C CYS A 57 -34.07 -8.75 -0.79
N GLN A 58 -33.70 -8.71 -2.08
CA GLN A 58 -32.66 -7.81 -2.59
C GLN A 58 -33.10 -6.34 -2.51
N LYS A 59 -34.36 -6.02 -2.87
CA LYS A 59 -34.93 -4.67 -2.74
C LYS A 59 -35.00 -4.18 -1.30
N ALA A 60 -35.17 -5.08 -0.33
CA ALA A 60 -35.05 -4.77 1.09
C ALA A 60 -33.62 -4.39 1.52
N GLY A 61 -32.62 -4.62 0.66
CA GLY A 61 -31.21 -4.30 0.89
C GLY A 61 -30.43 -5.43 1.57
N HIS A 62 -30.96 -6.65 1.60
CA HIS A 62 -30.25 -7.84 2.05
C HIS A 62 -29.42 -8.45 0.93
N VAL A 63 -28.33 -9.11 1.29
CA VAL A 63 -27.55 -9.96 0.38
C VAL A 63 -28.12 -11.37 0.46
N VAL A 64 -28.54 -11.93 -0.67
CA VAL A 64 -29.34 -13.16 -0.74
C VAL A 64 -28.54 -14.27 -1.42
N ALA A 65 -28.36 -15.38 -0.72
CA ALA A 65 -27.87 -16.64 -1.26
C ALA A 65 -29.05 -17.59 -1.50
N VAL A 66 -29.09 -18.28 -2.65
CA VAL A 66 -30.11 -19.28 -2.96
C VAL A 66 -29.45 -20.62 -3.20
N THR A 67 -29.95 -21.65 -2.51
CA THR A 67 -29.52 -23.05 -2.67
C THR A 67 -30.63 -23.85 -3.34
N GLY A 68 -30.29 -24.68 -4.32
CA GLY A 68 -31.27 -25.54 -4.99
C GLY A 68 -30.63 -26.57 -5.92
N ASP A 69 -31.39 -27.58 -6.30
CA ASP A 69 -30.97 -28.71 -7.12
C ASP A 69 -31.83 -28.87 -8.38
N GLY A 70 -33.07 -28.36 -8.35
CA GLY A 70 -34.04 -28.51 -9.43
C GLY A 70 -33.96 -27.46 -10.53
N VAL A 71 -34.47 -27.80 -11.71
CA VAL A 71 -34.67 -26.86 -12.83
C VAL A 71 -35.60 -25.70 -12.44
N ASN A 72 -36.48 -25.94 -11.48
CA ASN A 72 -37.40 -24.94 -10.93
C ASN A 72 -36.69 -23.84 -10.13
N ASP A 73 -35.48 -24.12 -9.63
CA ASP A 73 -34.71 -23.17 -8.83
C ASP A 73 -33.77 -22.33 -9.68
N SER A 74 -33.50 -22.74 -10.93
CA SER A 74 -32.56 -22.07 -11.81
C SER A 74 -32.82 -20.56 -11.98
N PRO A 75 -34.07 -20.06 -12.13
CA PRO A 75 -34.32 -18.62 -12.19
C PRO A 75 -33.96 -17.89 -10.89
N ALA A 76 -34.26 -18.49 -9.74
CA ALA A 76 -33.98 -17.90 -8.44
C ALA A 76 -32.48 -17.94 -8.09
N ILE A 77 -31.81 -19.07 -8.38
CA ILE A 77 -30.36 -19.24 -8.28
C ILE A 77 -29.65 -18.18 -9.10
N LYS A 78 -30.09 -17.94 -10.35
CA LYS A 78 -29.43 -16.97 -11.23
C LYS A 78 -29.65 -15.51 -10.82
N LYS A 79 -30.77 -15.21 -10.17
CA LYS A 79 -31.12 -13.87 -9.69
C LYS A 79 -30.45 -13.53 -8.35
N ALA A 80 -30.12 -14.53 -7.55
CA ALA A 80 -29.46 -14.37 -6.26
C ALA A 80 -28.11 -13.65 -6.39
N ASP A 81 -27.62 -13.07 -5.29
CA ASP A 81 -26.26 -12.49 -5.26
C ASP A 81 -25.19 -13.57 -5.30
N ILE A 82 -25.53 -14.76 -4.80
CA ILE A 82 -24.77 -15.99 -4.96
C ILE A 82 -25.72 -17.19 -5.10
N GLY A 83 -25.66 -17.84 -6.26
CA GLY A 83 -26.38 -19.09 -6.52
C GLY A 83 -25.55 -20.31 -6.14
N ILE A 84 -26.11 -21.23 -5.36
CA ILE A 84 -25.44 -22.46 -4.92
C ILE A 84 -26.24 -23.66 -5.44
N ALA A 85 -25.60 -24.55 -6.19
CA ALA A 85 -26.21 -25.79 -6.66
C ALA A 85 -25.51 -27.04 -6.13
N MET A 86 -26.30 -28.09 -5.95
CA MET A 86 -25.83 -29.42 -5.56
C MET A 86 -25.17 -30.13 -6.75
N GLY A 87 -24.13 -30.93 -6.51
CA GLY A 87 -23.45 -31.73 -7.52
C GLY A 87 -24.37 -32.77 -8.17
N SER A 88 -25.28 -33.35 -7.39
CA SER A 88 -26.38 -34.20 -7.89
C SER A 88 -27.54 -33.44 -8.53
N GLY A 89 -27.50 -32.11 -8.49
CA GLY A 89 -28.52 -31.24 -9.08
C GLY A 89 -28.60 -31.34 -10.61
N SER A 90 -29.73 -30.86 -11.15
CA SER A 90 -29.96 -30.79 -12.59
C SER A 90 -28.90 -29.94 -13.29
N ASP A 91 -28.58 -30.27 -14.55
CA ASP A 91 -27.59 -29.51 -15.33
C ASP A 91 -27.98 -28.04 -15.51
N VAL A 92 -29.29 -27.75 -15.54
CA VAL A 92 -29.80 -26.37 -15.62
C VAL A 92 -29.49 -25.60 -14.32
N ALA A 93 -29.68 -26.22 -13.15
CA ALA A 93 -29.34 -25.61 -11.88
C ALA A 93 -27.82 -25.40 -11.74
N LYS A 94 -27.01 -26.40 -12.12
CA LYS A 94 -25.54 -26.31 -12.07
C LYS A 94 -24.97 -25.22 -12.97
N ASN A 95 -25.53 -25.04 -14.17
CA ASN A 95 -25.12 -23.97 -15.08
C ASN A 95 -25.62 -22.57 -14.64
N ALA A 96 -26.69 -22.51 -13.83
CA ALA A 96 -27.22 -21.26 -13.31
C ALA A 96 -26.48 -20.75 -12.07
N ALA A 97 -25.89 -21.64 -11.28
CA ALA A 97 -25.21 -21.34 -10.01
C ALA A 97 -23.80 -20.75 -10.19
N ASP A 98 -23.38 -19.97 -9.21
CA ASP A 98 -22.02 -19.41 -9.11
C ASP A 98 -21.09 -20.33 -8.30
N MET A 99 -21.64 -21.18 -7.44
CA MET A 99 -20.93 -22.16 -6.62
C MET A 99 -21.58 -23.55 -6.71
N LEU A 100 -20.75 -24.58 -6.84
CA LEU A 100 -21.19 -25.98 -6.91
C LEU A 100 -20.67 -26.78 -5.72
N LEU A 101 -21.56 -27.47 -5.03
CA LEU A 101 -21.22 -28.39 -3.94
C LEU A 101 -21.04 -29.80 -4.50
N LEU A 102 -19.80 -30.16 -4.87
CA LEU A 102 -19.50 -31.44 -5.52
C LEU A 102 -19.78 -32.66 -4.63
N ASP A 103 -19.74 -32.48 -3.31
CA ASP A 103 -19.95 -33.52 -2.30
C ASP A 103 -21.40 -33.57 -1.76
N ASP A 104 -22.29 -32.73 -2.30
CA ASP A 104 -23.68 -32.58 -1.86
C ASP A 104 -23.84 -32.29 -0.35
N ASN A 105 -22.81 -31.73 0.29
CA ASN A 105 -22.83 -31.46 1.72
C ASN A 105 -23.19 -30.00 2.03
N PHE A 106 -24.32 -29.78 2.68
CA PHE A 106 -24.76 -28.45 3.10
C PHE A 106 -23.82 -27.78 4.11
N SER A 107 -23.00 -28.53 4.86
CA SER A 107 -22.04 -27.92 5.80
C SER A 107 -20.99 -27.07 5.10
N SER A 108 -20.71 -27.35 3.81
CA SER A 108 -19.78 -26.58 2.99
C SER A 108 -20.20 -25.12 2.84
N ILE A 109 -21.50 -24.80 2.99
CA ILE A 109 -22.00 -23.42 3.01
C ILE A 109 -21.55 -22.69 4.26
N VAL A 110 -21.56 -23.36 5.42
CA VAL A 110 -21.09 -22.77 6.68
C VAL A 110 -19.61 -22.42 6.58
N ASN A 111 -18.80 -23.35 6.06
CA ASN A 111 -17.38 -23.10 5.78
C ASN A 111 -17.20 -21.97 4.76
N GLY A 112 -18.02 -21.91 3.70
CA GLY A 112 -17.96 -20.83 2.72
C GLY A 112 -18.29 -19.46 3.31
N VAL A 113 -19.22 -19.38 4.27
CA VAL A 113 -19.52 -18.14 5.01
C VAL A 113 -18.36 -17.75 5.91
N GLU A 114 -17.74 -18.71 6.59
CA GLU A 114 -16.55 -18.49 7.42
C GLU A 114 -15.39 -17.92 6.59
N GLU A 115 -15.03 -18.59 5.49
CA GLU A 115 -13.98 -18.16 4.57
C GLU A 115 -14.29 -16.81 3.91
N GLY A 116 -15.55 -16.58 3.52
CA GLY A 116 -15.99 -15.29 2.97
C GLY A 116 -15.86 -14.14 3.96
N ARG A 117 -16.10 -14.39 5.25
CA ARG A 117 -15.90 -13.41 6.33
C ARG A 117 -14.41 -13.19 6.62
N LEU A 118 -13.61 -14.25 6.60
CA LEU A 118 -12.17 -14.22 6.82
C LEU A 118 -11.46 -13.41 5.72
N ILE A 119 -11.70 -13.74 4.45
CA ILE A 119 -11.06 -13.06 3.32
C ILE A 119 -11.42 -11.57 3.29
N PHE A 120 -12.65 -11.19 3.67
CA PHE A 120 -13.04 -9.78 3.71
C PHE A 120 -12.23 -8.98 4.74
N ASP A 121 -11.99 -9.53 5.93
CA ASP A 121 -11.16 -8.87 6.93
C ASP A 121 -9.67 -8.87 6.53
N ASN A 122 -9.19 -9.94 5.92
CA ASN A 122 -7.83 -10.05 5.42
C ASN A 122 -7.55 -9.09 4.26
N LEU A 123 -8.51 -8.88 3.36
CA LEU A 123 -8.42 -7.87 2.30
C LEU A 123 -8.32 -6.46 2.87
N LYS A 124 -9.00 -6.14 3.99
CA LYS A 124 -8.82 -4.83 4.65
C LYS A 124 -7.40 -4.62 5.15
N LYS A 125 -6.76 -5.67 5.66
CA LYS A 125 -5.37 -5.63 6.14
C LYS A 125 -4.39 -5.41 4.98
N SER A 126 -4.57 -6.20 3.91
CA SER A 126 -3.79 -6.08 2.67
C SER A 126 -3.91 -4.69 2.06
N ILE A 127 -5.14 -4.16 1.95
CA ILE A 127 -5.37 -2.81 1.41
C ILE A 127 -4.79 -1.73 2.32
N ALA A 128 -4.92 -1.86 3.65
CA ALA A 128 -4.33 -0.88 4.57
C ALA A 128 -2.81 -0.79 4.37
N TYR A 129 -2.13 -1.94 4.34
CA TYR A 129 -0.69 -2.05 4.09
C TYR A 129 -0.28 -1.36 2.78
N THR A 130 -0.93 -1.70 1.66
CA THR A 130 -0.61 -1.08 0.35
C THR A 130 -0.95 0.41 0.29
N LEU A 131 -1.88 0.89 1.11
CA LEU A 131 -2.22 2.31 1.15
C LEU A 131 -1.20 3.10 1.97
N GLN A 132 -0.56 2.49 2.96
CA GLN A 132 0.41 3.17 3.81
C GLN A 132 1.68 3.55 3.05
N SER A 133 2.18 2.69 2.15
CA SER A 133 3.36 2.93 1.29
C SER A 133 3.19 4.10 0.31
N ASN A 134 1.98 4.43 -0.12
CA ASN A 134 1.74 5.52 -1.07
C ASN A 134 2.23 6.89 -0.56
N ILE A 135 2.20 7.14 0.75
CA ILE A 135 2.56 8.44 1.33
C ILE A 135 4.06 8.72 1.28
N PRO A 136 4.96 7.82 1.74
CA PRO A 136 6.41 7.99 1.54
C PRO A 136 6.84 8.04 0.07
N GLU A 137 5.99 7.62 -0.87
CA GLU A 137 6.29 7.72 -2.31
C GLU A 137 5.86 9.06 -2.92
N ILE A 138 4.70 9.59 -2.52
CA ILE A 138 4.17 10.86 -3.02
C ILE A 138 4.88 12.07 -2.37
N LEU A 139 5.19 11.99 -1.07
CA LEU A 139 5.78 13.13 -0.34
C LEU A 139 7.13 13.61 -0.89
N PRO A 140 8.06 12.75 -1.34
CA PRO A 140 9.29 13.18 -2.03
C PRO A 140 9.05 14.11 -3.23
N PHE A 141 8.01 13.85 -4.04
CA PHE A 141 7.67 14.71 -5.17
C PHE A 141 7.10 16.05 -4.72
N ILE A 142 6.22 16.05 -3.72
CA ILE A 142 5.70 17.29 -3.13
C ILE A 142 6.85 18.10 -2.52
N PHE A 143 7.77 17.43 -1.82
CA PHE A 143 8.93 18.04 -1.20
C PHE A 143 9.90 18.63 -2.24
N PHE A 144 10.11 17.94 -3.36
CA PHE A 144 10.85 18.43 -4.52
C PHE A 144 10.23 19.72 -5.09
N ILE A 145 8.92 19.74 -5.33
CA ILE A 145 8.24 20.89 -5.96
C ILE A 145 8.20 22.11 -5.01
N ILE A 146 7.95 21.90 -3.71
CA ILE A 146 7.80 23.01 -2.76
C ILE A 146 9.16 23.58 -2.35
N PHE A 147 10.13 22.72 -2.01
CA PHE A 147 11.43 23.15 -1.46
C PHE A 147 12.57 23.17 -2.48
N GLN A 148 12.31 22.72 -3.71
CA GLN A 148 13.26 22.76 -4.83
C GLN A 148 14.59 22.07 -4.48
N VAL A 149 14.51 20.98 -3.71
CA VAL A 149 15.61 20.10 -3.33
C VAL A 149 15.86 19.04 -4.41
N PRO A 150 17.02 18.39 -4.48
CA PRO A 150 17.17 17.23 -5.36
C PRO A 150 16.15 16.12 -5.04
N LEU A 151 15.66 15.42 -6.07
CA LEU A 151 14.53 14.47 -5.95
C LEU A 151 14.88 13.31 -4.98
N PRO A 152 14.21 13.19 -3.82
CA PRO A 152 14.60 12.19 -2.81
C PRO A 152 14.31 10.73 -3.20
N LEU A 153 13.32 10.50 -4.06
CA LEU A 153 12.94 9.16 -4.55
C LEU A 153 12.59 9.25 -6.04
N SER A 154 13.19 8.39 -6.87
CA SER A 154 12.93 8.38 -8.31
C SER A 154 11.71 7.51 -8.66
N THR A 155 11.09 7.77 -9.81
CA THR A 155 9.92 7.01 -10.30
C THR A 155 10.22 5.53 -10.49
N VAL A 156 11.44 5.17 -10.90
CA VAL A 156 11.86 3.78 -11.07
C VAL A 156 11.89 3.04 -9.74
N LEU A 157 12.33 3.71 -8.66
CA LEU A 157 12.38 3.11 -7.33
C LEU A 157 10.97 2.91 -6.75
N ILE A 158 10.02 3.81 -7.02
CA ILE A 158 8.61 3.63 -6.65
C ILE A 158 8.05 2.37 -7.31
N LEU A 159 8.28 2.19 -8.62
CA LEU A 159 7.86 0.97 -9.31
C LEU A 159 8.49 -0.30 -8.73
N CYS A 160 9.74 -0.23 -8.24
CA CYS A 160 10.38 -1.36 -7.58
C CYS A 160 9.74 -1.70 -6.22
N ILE A 161 9.14 -0.71 -5.55
CA ILE A 161 8.44 -0.90 -4.28
C ILE A 161 7.07 -1.54 -4.56
N ASP A 162 6.23 -0.84 -5.33
CA ASP A 162 4.84 -1.24 -5.62
C ASP A 162 4.73 -2.62 -6.29
N LEU A 163 5.56 -2.85 -7.32
CA LEU A 163 5.49 -4.07 -8.14
C LEU A 163 6.48 -5.15 -7.70
N GLY A 164 7.41 -4.81 -6.81
CA GLY A 164 8.49 -5.69 -6.40
C GLY A 164 8.39 -6.10 -4.94
N THR A 165 8.76 -5.19 -4.04
CA THR A 165 8.93 -5.49 -2.61
C THR A 165 7.60 -5.72 -1.91
N ASP A 166 6.58 -4.89 -2.17
CA ASP A 166 5.33 -4.91 -1.41
C ASP A 166 4.36 -6.02 -1.84
N MET A 167 4.52 -6.58 -3.04
CA MET A 167 3.57 -7.52 -3.61
C MET A 167 3.45 -8.82 -2.78
N VAL A 168 4.57 -9.41 -2.37
CA VAL A 168 4.56 -10.68 -1.61
C VAL A 168 4.01 -10.48 -0.19
N PRO A 169 4.48 -9.47 0.58
CA PRO A 169 3.84 -9.02 1.82
C PRO A 169 2.33 -8.79 1.71
N ALA A 170 1.87 -8.01 0.72
CA ALA A 170 0.46 -7.67 0.56
C ALA A 170 -0.40 -8.91 0.33
N ILE A 171 0.08 -9.86 -0.49
CA ILE A 171 -0.62 -11.13 -0.74
C ILE A 171 -0.61 -12.01 0.51
N SER A 172 0.42 -11.90 1.36
CA SER A 172 0.54 -12.74 2.56
C SER A 172 -0.57 -12.58 3.58
N PHE A 173 -1.20 -11.40 3.61
CA PHE A 173 -2.37 -11.14 4.46
C PHE A 173 -3.58 -11.99 4.11
N ALA A 174 -3.69 -12.50 2.87
CA ALA A 174 -4.78 -13.40 2.49
C ALA A 174 -4.75 -14.71 3.31
N TYR A 175 -3.57 -15.13 3.76
CA TYR A 175 -3.33 -16.34 4.55
C TYR A 175 -3.35 -16.09 6.06
N GLU A 176 -3.87 -14.95 6.50
CA GLU A 176 -3.93 -14.62 7.93
C GLU A 176 -5.12 -15.31 8.61
N ASN A 177 -4.90 -15.81 9.82
CA ASN A 177 -5.95 -16.46 10.61
C ASN A 177 -6.94 -15.43 11.19
N PRO A 178 -8.19 -15.84 11.49
CA PRO A 178 -9.16 -14.98 12.16
C PRO A 178 -8.65 -14.53 13.54
N GLU A 179 -8.93 -13.27 13.91
CA GLU A 179 -8.56 -12.70 15.22
C GLU A 179 -9.57 -13.02 16.33
N LEU A 180 -10.83 -13.15 15.97
CA LEU A 180 -11.96 -13.37 16.89
C LEU A 180 -12.90 -14.39 16.24
N ASP A 181 -13.84 -14.93 17.01
CA ASP A 181 -14.89 -15.78 16.45
C ASP A 181 -15.72 -15.00 15.42
N ILE A 182 -15.44 -15.26 14.14
CA ILE A 182 -16.06 -14.58 13.02
C ILE A 182 -17.45 -15.13 12.70
N MET A 183 -17.86 -16.25 13.29
CA MET A 183 -19.15 -16.88 13.04
C MET A 183 -20.24 -16.34 13.97
N ASP A 184 -19.87 -15.99 15.21
CA ASP A 184 -20.78 -15.41 16.21
C ASP A 184 -21.25 -13.98 15.90
N ARG A 185 -20.53 -13.25 15.02
CA ARG A 185 -20.93 -11.88 14.64
C ARG A 185 -22.05 -11.86 13.61
N VAL A 186 -22.88 -10.83 13.67
CA VAL A 186 -23.92 -10.58 12.66
C VAL A 186 -23.33 -10.29 11.28
N PRO A 187 -24.05 -10.59 10.19
CA PRO A 187 -23.63 -10.22 8.83
C PRO A 187 -23.39 -8.71 8.70
N ARG A 188 -22.35 -8.34 7.94
CA ARG A 188 -22.00 -6.93 7.72
C ARG A 188 -23.13 -6.17 7.01
N ASN A 189 -23.27 -4.88 7.32
CA ASN A 189 -24.19 -4.03 6.58
C ASN A 189 -23.51 -3.49 5.32
N SER A 190 -24.01 -3.85 4.13
CA SER A 190 -23.43 -3.45 2.84
C SER A 190 -23.32 -1.93 2.63
N LYS A 191 -24.17 -1.14 3.29
CA LYS A 191 -24.23 0.33 3.16
C LYS A 191 -23.35 1.09 4.16
N ARG A 192 -22.90 0.44 5.24
CA ARG A 192 -22.11 1.09 6.30
C ARG A 192 -20.71 0.50 6.40
N ASP A 193 -20.59 -0.82 6.28
CA ASP A 193 -19.36 -1.56 6.47
C ASP A 193 -18.68 -1.81 5.12
N HIS A 194 -18.16 -0.73 4.54
CA HIS A 194 -17.36 -0.82 3.33
C HIS A 194 -16.00 -1.46 3.59
N LEU A 195 -15.36 -1.90 2.50
CA LEU A 195 -14.01 -2.48 2.56
C LEU A 195 -13.00 -1.39 2.95
N VAL A 196 -13.07 -0.23 2.29
CA VAL A 196 -12.23 0.93 2.60
C VAL A 196 -13.09 2.00 3.24
N ASN A 197 -12.83 2.27 4.52
CA ASN A 197 -13.53 3.28 5.30
C ASN A 197 -12.65 4.53 5.48
N ALA A 198 -13.26 5.69 5.72
CA ALA A 198 -12.53 6.92 6.04
C ALA A 198 -11.61 6.76 7.26
N LYS A 199 -12.00 5.95 8.26
CA LYS A 199 -11.14 5.61 9.41
C LYS A 199 -9.86 4.87 8.99
N LEU A 200 -9.97 3.95 8.03
CA LEU A 200 -8.83 3.20 7.50
C LEU A 200 -7.90 4.13 6.73
N ILE A 201 -8.45 4.97 5.84
CA ILE A 201 -7.67 5.97 5.09
C ILE A 201 -6.98 6.94 6.05
N SER A 202 -7.68 7.43 7.08
CA SER A 202 -7.09 8.36 8.04
C SER A 202 -5.94 7.75 8.84
N PHE A 203 -6.06 6.48 9.21
CA PHE A 203 -4.98 5.75 9.88
C PHE A 203 -3.80 5.50 8.94
N ALA A 204 -4.08 4.98 7.74
CA ALA A 204 -3.07 4.62 6.76
C ALA A 204 -2.28 5.84 6.28
N TYR A 205 -2.97 6.86 5.77
CA TYR A 205 -2.33 7.99 5.11
C TYR A 205 -1.77 9.01 6.10
N PHE A 206 -2.58 9.46 7.07
CA PHE A 206 -2.21 10.61 7.90
C PHE A 206 -1.43 10.27 9.16
N GLN A 207 -1.44 9.01 9.60
CA GLN A 207 -0.72 8.58 10.80
C GLN A 207 0.52 7.78 10.42
N ILE A 208 0.34 6.55 9.95
CA ILE A 208 1.46 5.64 9.67
C ILE A 208 2.26 6.12 8.45
N GLY A 209 1.59 6.45 7.34
CA GLY A 209 2.24 6.92 6.13
C GLY A 209 3.10 8.17 6.34
N VAL A 210 2.67 9.11 7.18
CA VAL A 210 3.48 10.30 7.54
C VAL A 210 4.73 9.91 8.33
N ILE A 211 4.62 8.97 9.26
CA ILE A 211 5.78 8.47 10.00
C ILE A 211 6.77 7.78 9.05
N GLN A 212 6.28 6.95 8.13
CA GLN A 212 7.11 6.28 7.11
C GLN A 212 7.82 7.30 6.21
N ALA A 213 7.10 8.32 5.72
CA ALA A 213 7.69 9.38 4.91
C ALA A 213 8.73 10.20 5.65
N SER A 214 8.50 10.47 6.94
CA SER A 214 9.48 11.14 7.79
C SER A 214 10.76 10.32 7.95
N ALA A 215 10.66 8.98 8.04
CA ALA A 215 11.81 8.09 8.10
C ALA A 215 12.66 8.15 6.81
N GLY A 216 11.98 8.11 5.65
CA GLY A 216 12.64 8.23 4.35
C GLY A 216 13.32 9.58 4.16
N ILE A 217 12.63 10.69 4.46
CA ILE A 217 13.20 12.04 4.35
C ILE A 217 14.36 12.24 5.33
N TYR A 218 14.26 11.70 6.54
CA TYR A 218 15.36 11.75 7.51
C TYR A 218 16.59 11.00 6.99
N THR A 219 16.40 9.80 6.43
CA THR A 219 17.47 9.03 5.80
C THR A 219 18.10 9.77 4.63
N TYR A 220 17.29 10.39 3.77
CA TYR A 220 17.76 11.24 2.68
C TYR A 220 18.69 12.36 3.18
N PHE A 221 18.28 13.11 4.20
CA PHE A 221 19.12 14.18 4.75
C PHE A 221 20.39 13.67 5.42
N LEU A 222 20.31 12.54 6.12
CA LEU A 222 21.46 11.94 6.78
C LEU A 222 22.51 11.52 5.74
N VAL A 223 22.09 10.84 4.67
CA VAL A 223 22.99 10.39 3.60
C VAL A 223 23.62 11.59 2.88
N MET A 224 22.83 12.61 2.53
CA MET A 224 23.35 13.82 1.89
C MET A 224 24.37 14.55 2.79
N ASN A 225 24.09 14.62 4.10
CA ASN A 225 24.99 15.23 5.08
C ASN A 225 26.32 14.49 5.22
N ASP A 226 26.28 13.15 5.23
CA ASP A 226 27.48 12.31 5.32
C ASP A 226 28.37 12.43 4.09
N TYR A 227 27.80 12.66 2.90
CA TYR A 227 28.56 12.94 1.67
C TYR A 227 28.96 14.42 1.48
N GLY A 228 28.77 15.25 2.52
CA GLY A 228 29.30 16.62 2.58
C GLY A 228 28.30 17.74 2.21
N ILE A 229 27.03 17.41 2.01
CA ILE A 229 25.97 18.37 1.65
C ILE A 229 25.06 18.58 2.86
N ARG A 230 25.20 19.70 3.57
CA ARG A 230 24.37 19.97 4.75
C ARG A 230 22.89 20.04 4.37
N PRO A 231 21.98 19.60 5.25
CA PRO A 231 20.55 19.78 5.04
C PRO A 231 20.22 21.24 4.71
N SER A 232 20.62 22.22 5.52
CA SER A 232 20.33 23.64 5.24
C SER A 232 20.77 24.15 3.86
N ALA A 233 21.78 23.52 3.25
CA ALA A 233 22.23 23.88 1.91
C ALA A 233 21.25 23.44 0.84
N LEU A 234 20.55 22.30 1.01
CA LEU A 234 19.76 21.56 0.00
C LEU A 234 18.62 22.34 -0.65
N TRP A 235 18.17 23.43 -0.01
CA TRP A 235 16.98 24.16 -0.38
C TRP A 235 17.31 24.97 -1.63
N ASN A 236 16.43 24.99 -2.63
CA ASN A 236 16.63 25.71 -3.90
C ASN A 236 17.87 25.33 -4.74
N LEU A 237 18.58 24.22 -4.49
CA LEU A 237 19.71 23.83 -5.36
C LEU A 237 19.26 23.38 -6.75
N ALA A 238 18.03 22.88 -6.90
CA ALA A 238 17.58 22.32 -8.17
C ALA A 238 17.34 23.39 -9.27
N LEU A 239 17.08 24.65 -8.88
CA LEU A 239 16.74 25.74 -9.80
C LEU A 239 17.95 26.56 -10.27
N GLU A 240 19.06 26.50 -9.55
CA GLU A 240 20.21 27.36 -9.83
C GLU A 240 20.88 26.94 -11.14
N LYS A 241 21.07 27.92 -12.04
CA LYS A 241 21.74 27.74 -13.32
C LYS A 241 23.08 28.44 -13.27
N LYS A 242 24.15 27.72 -13.61
CA LYS A 242 25.52 28.25 -13.59
C LYS A 242 26.36 27.65 -14.72
N PRO A 243 27.47 28.29 -15.12
CA PRO A 243 28.37 27.69 -16.08
C PRO A 243 29.02 26.45 -15.46
N PHE A 244 29.05 25.35 -16.22
CA PHE A 244 29.70 24.13 -15.77
C PHE A 244 31.23 24.32 -15.70
N PRO A 245 31.88 23.82 -14.62
CA PRO A 245 33.33 23.77 -14.54
C PRO A 245 33.91 22.79 -15.58
N ALA A 246 35.20 22.92 -15.90
CA ALA A 246 35.88 21.92 -16.71
C ALA A 246 36.11 20.63 -15.90
N GLU A 247 36.22 19.47 -16.58
CA GLU A 247 36.46 18.19 -15.89
C GLU A 247 37.79 18.14 -15.12
N SER A 248 38.74 19.02 -15.47
CA SER A 248 40.04 19.15 -14.80
C SER A 248 40.04 20.10 -13.60
N ASP A 249 38.93 20.82 -13.35
CA ASP A 249 38.88 21.83 -12.29
C ASP A 249 38.79 21.16 -10.91
N ILE A 250 39.65 21.59 -9.99
CA ILE A 250 39.71 21.08 -8.62
C ILE A 250 39.25 22.19 -7.67
N TYR A 251 38.47 21.81 -6.66
CA TYR A 251 37.97 22.74 -5.66
C TYR A 251 39.10 23.26 -4.77
N ASP A 252 39.35 24.57 -4.82
CA ASP A 252 40.30 25.27 -3.94
C ASP A 252 39.62 26.49 -3.31
N PRO A 253 39.37 26.49 -1.98
CA PRO A 253 38.78 27.63 -1.26
C PRO A 253 39.54 28.95 -1.38
N SER A 254 40.85 28.88 -1.64
CA SER A 254 41.73 30.05 -1.72
C SER A 254 41.86 30.61 -3.15
N ALA A 255 41.50 29.82 -4.15
CA ALA A 255 41.56 30.22 -5.54
C ALA A 255 40.38 31.12 -5.93
N ARG A 256 40.60 31.99 -6.92
CA ARG A 256 39.53 32.81 -7.49
C ARG A 256 38.44 31.89 -8.05
N PHE A 257 37.17 32.19 -7.75
CA PHE A 257 36.03 31.37 -8.20
C PHE A 257 36.11 29.89 -7.77
N PHE A 258 36.72 29.62 -6.60
CA PHE A 258 36.85 28.28 -6.02
C PHE A 258 37.51 27.24 -6.96
N GLY A 259 38.31 27.70 -7.95
CA GLY A 259 38.96 26.83 -8.94
C GLY A 259 38.22 26.70 -10.28
N ASN A 260 37.07 27.37 -10.48
CA ASN A 260 36.35 27.33 -11.75
C ASN A 260 37.09 28.11 -12.84
N THR A 261 37.47 27.43 -13.93
CA THR A 261 38.15 28.06 -15.07
C THR A 261 37.20 28.68 -16.09
N ASN A 262 35.92 28.28 -16.11
CA ASN A 262 34.95 28.66 -17.11
C ASN A 262 34.02 29.79 -16.64
N THR A 263 34.58 30.97 -16.39
CA THR A 263 33.84 32.10 -15.78
C THR A 263 33.36 33.16 -16.78
N THR A 264 33.67 33.01 -18.07
CA THR A 264 33.34 33.98 -19.12
C THR A 264 32.12 33.58 -19.97
N THR A 265 31.46 32.46 -19.63
CA THR A 265 30.30 31.98 -20.37
C THR A 265 29.11 32.92 -20.16
N PRO A 266 28.46 33.41 -21.22
CA PRO A 266 27.30 34.29 -21.08
C PRO A 266 26.10 33.57 -20.43
N GLU A 267 25.25 34.34 -19.73
CA GLU A 267 24.15 33.84 -18.88
C GLU A 267 23.09 33.01 -19.64
N ASP A 268 22.97 33.22 -20.94
CA ASP A 268 22.08 32.49 -21.84
C ASP A 268 22.45 31.01 -22.02
N GLN A 269 23.71 30.65 -21.74
CA GLN A 269 24.23 29.28 -21.81
C GLN A 269 24.29 28.58 -20.45
N TRP A 270 23.81 29.23 -19.38
CA TRP A 270 23.80 28.64 -18.05
C TRP A 270 22.72 27.57 -17.97
N ASP A 271 23.10 26.41 -17.46
CA ASP A 271 22.19 25.28 -17.27
C ASP A 271 22.22 24.82 -15.82
N SER A 272 21.19 24.09 -15.39
CA SER A 272 21.14 23.54 -14.04
C SER A 272 21.80 22.17 -13.98
N LEU A 273 22.27 21.82 -12.78
CA LEU A 273 22.85 20.51 -12.54
C LEU A 273 21.77 19.44 -12.72
N ALA A 274 21.93 18.56 -13.71
CA ALA A 274 21.07 17.41 -13.91
C ALA A 274 21.29 16.34 -12.82
N TRP A 275 20.77 16.60 -11.61
CA TRP A 275 20.86 15.74 -10.43
C TRP A 275 20.43 14.30 -10.68
N ASP A 276 19.44 14.08 -11.55
CA ASP A 276 18.92 12.75 -11.84
C ASP A 276 19.78 11.94 -12.84
N LYS A 277 20.68 12.60 -13.58
CA LYS A 277 21.52 11.97 -14.60
C LYS A 277 22.96 11.81 -14.09
N THR A 278 23.63 10.74 -14.54
CA THR A 278 25.04 10.48 -14.20
C THR A 278 26.03 11.39 -14.94
N LYS A 279 25.58 12.17 -15.93
CA LYS A 279 26.44 13.04 -16.76
C LYS A 279 27.29 14.02 -15.93
N HIS A 280 26.76 14.52 -14.82
CA HIS A 280 27.44 15.51 -13.98
C HIS A 280 28.09 14.90 -12.72
N GLY A 281 28.18 13.57 -12.63
CA GLY A 281 28.69 12.86 -11.45
C GLY A 281 30.19 12.99 -11.20
N ARG A 282 30.95 13.59 -12.12
CA ARG A 282 32.40 13.82 -11.99
C ARG A 282 32.76 15.24 -11.53
N PHE A 283 31.78 16.15 -11.48
CA PHE A 283 32.02 17.53 -11.07
C PHE A 283 31.86 17.68 -9.56
N ASP A 284 32.74 18.46 -8.96
CA ASP A 284 32.55 18.93 -7.59
C ASP A 284 31.49 20.03 -7.57
N ILE A 285 30.37 19.77 -6.90
CA ILE A 285 29.23 20.68 -6.83
C ILE A 285 29.58 21.98 -6.10
N ARG A 286 30.60 21.99 -5.23
CA ARG A 286 31.01 23.19 -4.51
C ARG A 286 31.55 24.26 -5.46
N ILE A 287 32.24 23.83 -6.52
CA ILE A 287 32.72 24.71 -7.59
C ILE A 287 31.54 25.25 -8.39
N PHE A 288 30.56 24.41 -8.72
CA PHE A 288 29.37 24.80 -9.48
C PHE A 288 28.53 25.83 -8.72
N TYR A 289 28.28 25.63 -7.43
CA TYR A 289 27.41 26.51 -6.62
C TYR A 289 28.13 27.73 -6.02
N GLN A 290 29.32 28.08 -6.53
CA GLN A 290 30.10 29.23 -6.08
C GLN A 290 29.28 30.53 -6.01
N GLY A 291 29.35 31.28 -4.90
CA GLY A 291 28.64 32.55 -4.74
C GLY A 291 27.13 32.45 -4.48
N PHE A 292 26.52 31.25 -4.55
CA PHE A 292 25.14 31.01 -4.08
C PHE A 292 25.11 30.31 -2.72
N ARG A 293 26.17 29.56 -2.40
CA ARG A 293 26.36 28.91 -1.10
C ARG A 293 27.74 29.26 -0.56
N ASP A 294 27.79 29.64 0.71
CA ASP A 294 29.04 29.89 1.43
C ASP A 294 29.77 28.57 1.71
N ALA A 295 31.06 28.65 2.03
CA ALA A 295 31.86 27.48 2.42
C ALA A 295 31.24 26.72 3.61
N ASP A 296 30.57 27.44 4.51
CA ASP A 296 29.85 26.88 5.67
C ASP A 296 28.60 26.08 5.31
N ALA A 297 28.13 26.14 4.06
CA ALA A 297 27.03 25.30 3.59
C ALA A 297 27.44 23.83 3.42
N TRP A 298 28.74 23.55 3.35
CA TRP A 298 29.27 22.21 3.13
C TRP A 298 29.77 21.60 4.44
N THR A 299 29.50 20.31 4.65
CA THR A 299 30.04 19.55 5.80
C THR A 299 31.31 18.82 5.39
N LYS A 300 32.13 18.48 6.37
CA LYS A 300 33.21 17.51 6.15
C LYS A 300 32.59 16.17 5.76
N CYS A 301 32.99 15.60 4.62
CA CYS A 301 32.54 14.28 4.20
C CYS A 301 32.96 13.23 5.24
N ARG A 302 32.04 12.33 5.61
CA ARG A 302 32.31 11.26 6.57
C ARG A 302 33.32 10.25 6.01
N TRP A 303 33.18 9.89 4.73
CA TRP A 303 34.06 8.97 4.03
C TRP A 303 34.98 9.71 3.08
N GLU A 304 36.01 10.33 3.64
CA GLU A 304 37.01 11.02 2.83
C GLU A 304 37.73 10.05 1.87
N PRO A 305 38.00 10.47 0.62
CA PRO A 305 38.68 9.61 -0.37
C PRO A 305 40.05 9.09 0.08
N ASN A 306 40.77 9.90 0.87
CA ASN A 306 42.09 9.57 1.41
C ASN A 306 42.04 8.86 2.78
N GLY A 307 40.84 8.49 3.26
CA GLY A 307 40.66 7.80 4.53
C GLY A 307 40.81 6.28 4.41
N ASP A 308 41.03 5.60 5.55
CA ASP A 308 41.09 4.13 5.64
C ASP A 308 39.68 3.53 5.68
N TYR A 309 38.94 3.68 4.57
CA TYR A 309 37.59 3.17 4.40
C TYR A 309 37.49 2.28 3.16
N PRO A 310 36.59 1.28 3.15
CA PRO A 310 36.33 0.47 1.96
C PRO A 310 35.97 1.34 0.75
N SER A 311 36.48 0.96 -0.44
CA SER A 311 36.20 1.68 -1.70
C SER A 311 34.71 1.80 -2.03
N LEU A 312 33.90 0.90 -1.47
CA LEU A 312 32.44 0.88 -1.55
C LEU A 312 31.78 2.21 -1.11
N TYR A 313 32.37 2.92 -0.16
CA TYR A 313 31.80 4.14 0.43
C TYR A 313 32.46 5.41 -0.08
N THR A 314 33.58 5.29 -0.77
CA THR A 314 34.36 6.45 -1.26
C THR A 314 34.21 6.64 -2.76
N GLN A 315 34.02 5.56 -3.53
CA GLN A 315 33.94 5.58 -4.98
C GLN A 315 32.64 4.96 -5.51
N SER A 316 32.05 5.60 -6.52
CA SER A 316 30.86 5.08 -7.20
C SER A 316 31.26 4.04 -8.26
N VAL A 317 30.65 2.85 -8.19
CA VAL A 317 30.85 1.75 -9.16
C VAL A 317 30.44 2.16 -10.59
N VAL A 318 29.57 3.16 -10.74
CA VAL A 318 29.04 3.57 -12.05
C VAL A 318 29.86 4.67 -12.70
N THR A 319 30.26 5.69 -11.94
CA THR A 319 31.03 6.84 -12.49
C THR A 319 32.54 6.66 -12.38
N ASP A 320 32.99 5.69 -11.58
CA ASP A 320 34.39 5.42 -11.21
C ASP A 320 35.07 6.68 -10.64
N TRP A 321 34.31 7.42 -9.82
CA TRP A 321 34.70 8.71 -9.25
C TRP A 321 34.32 8.80 -7.77
N GLU A 322 34.92 9.78 -7.08
CA GLU A 322 34.65 10.06 -5.67
C GLU A 322 33.20 10.48 -5.46
N ILE A 323 32.58 10.00 -4.37
CA ILE A 323 31.17 10.28 -4.09
C ILE A 323 30.99 11.63 -3.37
N CYS A 324 31.92 12.00 -2.50
CA CYS A 324 31.85 13.22 -1.70
C CYS A 324 31.71 14.47 -2.60
N TYR A 325 30.77 15.36 -2.25
CA TYR A 325 30.51 16.61 -2.98
C TYR A 325 30.17 16.45 -4.47
N THR A 326 29.59 15.31 -4.87
CA THR A 326 29.12 15.09 -6.26
C THR A 326 27.61 14.86 -6.34
N THR A 327 27.06 14.81 -7.55
CA THR A 327 25.66 14.42 -7.76
C THR A 327 25.41 12.94 -7.48
N GLU A 328 26.45 12.09 -7.43
CA GLU A 328 26.28 10.68 -7.08
C GLU A 328 25.78 10.50 -5.65
N ALA A 329 26.06 11.44 -4.74
CA ALA A 329 25.50 11.46 -3.39
C ALA A 329 23.95 11.36 -3.39
N LEU A 330 23.28 11.94 -4.40
CA LEU A 330 21.83 11.82 -4.54
C LEU A 330 21.38 10.38 -4.80
N LYS A 331 22.09 9.64 -5.66
CA LYS A 331 21.73 8.24 -5.98
C LYS A 331 21.91 7.33 -4.76
N PHE A 332 22.91 7.61 -3.92
CA PHE A 332 23.04 6.96 -2.62
C PHE A 332 21.91 7.36 -1.66
N ALA A 333 21.51 8.63 -1.63
CA ALA A 333 20.41 9.09 -0.79
C ALA A 333 19.05 8.49 -1.23
N GLN A 334 18.80 8.38 -2.54
CA GLN A 334 17.63 7.70 -3.12
C GLN A 334 17.61 6.22 -2.76
N SER A 335 18.76 5.56 -2.79
CA SER A 335 18.89 4.16 -2.39
C SER A 335 18.70 3.96 -0.89
N GLY A 336 19.19 4.89 -0.07
CA GLY A 336 18.92 4.93 1.37
C GLY A 336 17.43 5.15 1.67
N TYR A 337 16.76 6.00 0.90
CA TYR A 337 15.31 6.21 1.00
C TYR A 337 14.53 4.91 0.71
N LEU A 338 14.85 4.23 -0.40
CA LEU A 338 14.26 2.93 -0.76
C LEU A 338 14.37 1.92 0.40
N VAL A 339 15.57 1.77 0.95
CA VAL A 339 15.79 0.90 2.11
C VAL A 339 15.00 1.34 3.32
N SER A 340 14.91 2.65 3.55
CA SER A 340 14.15 3.16 4.67
C SER A 340 12.67 2.83 4.55
N ILE A 341 12.09 2.83 3.35
CA ILE A 341 10.70 2.39 3.12
C ILE A 341 10.55 0.92 3.50
N VAL A 342 11.36 0.04 2.92
CA VAL A 342 11.28 -1.41 3.18
C VAL A 342 11.43 -1.75 4.66
N CYS A 343 12.37 -1.12 5.36
CA CYS A 343 12.54 -1.35 6.78
C CYS A 343 11.34 -0.87 7.63
N VAL A 344 10.68 0.24 7.28
CA VAL A 344 9.44 0.63 7.99
C VAL A 344 8.25 -0.23 7.56
N GLN A 345 8.26 -0.79 6.36
CA GLN A 345 7.26 -1.77 5.91
C GLN A 345 7.30 -3.06 6.72
N TRP A 346 8.46 -3.44 7.27
CA TRP A 346 8.50 -4.56 8.22
C TRP A 346 7.66 -4.31 9.46
N ALA A 347 7.71 -3.09 10.01
CA ALA A 347 6.82 -2.72 11.13
C ALA A 347 5.37 -2.70 10.65
N ASP A 348 5.13 -2.14 9.45
CA ASP A 348 3.79 -2.02 8.90
C ASP A 348 3.11 -3.38 8.69
N LEU A 349 3.86 -4.35 8.18
CA LEU A 349 3.40 -5.73 8.03
C LEU A 349 2.96 -6.31 9.37
N MET A 350 3.77 -6.12 10.40
CA MET A 350 3.49 -6.62 11.75
C MET A 350 2.26 -5.94 12.37
N ILE A 351 2.09 -4.63 12.18
CA ILE A 351 0.95 -3.90 12.75
C ILE A 351 -0.35 -4.19 11.99
N CYS A 352 -0.31 -4.31 10.66
CA CYS A 352 -1.49 -4.59 9.84
C CYS A 352 -1.98 -6.03 9.95
N LYS A 353 -1.16 -6.93 10.50
CA LYS A 353 -1.54 -8.33 10.79
C LYS A 353 -2.75 -8.44 11.71
N THR A 354 -2.86 -7.55 12.70
CA THR A 354 -3.98 -7.52 13.64
C THR A 354 -4.68 -6.17 13.62
N ARG A 355 -6.00 -6.15 13.76
CA ARG A 355 -6.79 -4.92 13.85
C ARG A 355 -7.15 -4.56 15.30
N ASN A 356 -7.40 -5.58 16.13
CA ASN A 356 -7.80 -5.38 17.52
C ASN A 356 -6.86 -6.07 18.51
N LEU A 357 -6.44 -7.30 18.21
CA LEU A 357 -5.55 -8.04 19.10
C LEU A 357 -4.12 -7.49 19.09
N SER A 358 -3.41 -7.68 20.19
CA SER A 358 -1.96 -7.42 20.22
C SER A 358 -1.23 -8.47 19.38
N LEU A 359 -0.13 -8.09 18.75
CA LEU A 359 0.72 -9.03 18.04
C LEU A 359 1.22 -10.17 18.94
N ALA A 360 1.44 -9.89 20.23
CA ALA A 360 1.86 -10.92 21.19
C ALA A 360 0.78 -11.99 21.44
N GLN A 361 -0.50 -11.64 21.27
CA GLN A 361 -1.61 -12.58 21.44
C GLN A 361 -1.84 -13.40 20.17
N GLN A 362 -1.74 -12.77 18.99
CA GLN A 362 -1.91 -13.47 17.70
C GLN A 362 -0.68 -14.32 17.33
N GLY A 363 0.52 -13.85 17.67
CA GLY A 363 1.79 -14.46 17.30
C GLY A 363 2.14 -14.34 15.80
N MET A 364 3.39 -14.65 15.46
CA MET A 364 3.88 -14.68 14.07
C MET A 364 3.81 -16.08 13.46
N VAL A 365 2.62 -16.70 13.51
CA VAL A 365 2.43 -18.10 13.05
C VAL A 365 2.34 -18.21 11.52
N ASN A 366 1.95 -17.13 10.83
CA ASN A 366 1.81 -17.11 9.37
C ASN A 366 3.18 -17.27 8.69
N THR A 367 3.44 -18.47 8.16
CA THR A 367 4.71 -18.80 7.50
C THR A 367 4.89 -18.02 6.20
N PHE A 368 3.80 -17.77 5.46
CA PHE A 368 3.84 -17.03 4.20
C PHE A 368 4.11 -15.54 4.46
N GLY A 369 3.58 -14.98 5.55
CA GLY A 369 3.93 -13.63 6.01
C GLY A 369 5.41 -13.48 6.39
N ASN A 370 5.95 -14.45 7.12
CA ASN A 370 7.38 -14.47 7.48
C ASN A 370 8.28 -14.63 6.24
N PHE A 371 7.85 -15.44 5.26
CA PHE A 371 8.51 -15.54 3.97
C PHE A 371 8.48 -14.21 3.20
N GLY A 372 7.36 -13.49 3.25
CA GLY A 372 7.23 -12.15 2.67
C GLY A 372 8.28 -11.17 3.17
N LEU A 373 8.47 -11.07 4.50
CA LEU A 373 9.52 -10.23 5.10
C LEU A 373 10.93 -10.60 4.61
N PHE A 374 11.23 -11.90 4.56
CA PHE A 374 12.53 -12.37 4.08
C PHE A 374 12.73 -12.06 2.60
N PHE A 375 11.71 -12.32 1.77
CA PHE A 375 11.73 -12.05 0.34
C PHE A 375 11.95 -10.56 0.05
N GLU A 376 11.24 -9.69 0.76
CA GLU A 376 11.36 -8.23 0.64
C GLU A 376 12.80 -7.77 0.93
N THR A 377 13.35 -8.24 2.04
CA THR A 377 14.74 -7.95 2.45
C THR A 377 15.76 -8.44 1.42
N ALA A 378 15.57 -9.67 0.94
CA ALA A 378 16.46 -10.28 -0.04
C ALA A 378 16.39 -9.56 -1.40
N LEU A 379 15.19 -9.16 -1.84
CA LEU A 379 15.00 -8.42 -3.09
C LEU A 379 15.70 -7.07 -3.02
N VAL A 380 15.54 -6.32 -1.93
CA VAL A 380 16.26 -5.05 -1.74
C VAL A 380 17.78 -5.25 -1.73
N ALA A 381 18.28 -6.29 -1.07
CA ALA A 381 19.70 -6.60 -1.10
C ALA A 381 20.19 -6.86 -2.56
N VAL A 382 19.40 -7.58 -3.36
CA VAL A 382 19.70 -7.79 -4.78
C VAL A 382 19.69 -6.47 -5.56
N LEU A 383 18.70 -5.60 -5.35
CA LEU A 383 18.59 -4.31 -6.02
C LEU A 383 19.77 -3.37 -5.75
N LEU A 384 20.36 -3.43 -4.55
CA LEU A 384 21.46 -2.53 -4.15
C LEU A 384 22.85 -3.08 -4.46
N TYR A 385 23.04 -4.39 -4.34
CA TYR A 385 24.37 -4.99 -4.40
C TYR A 385 24.71 -5.63 -5.75
N VAL A 386 23.73 -5.85 -6.64
CA VAL A 386 23.99 -6.36 -7.99
C VAL A 386 24.37 -5.22 -8.95
N PRO A 387 25.60 -5.19 -9.51
CA PRO A 387 26.09 -4.07 -10.30
C PRO A 387 25.26 -3.75 -11.55
N PHE A 388 24.72 -4.78 -12.22
CA PHE A 388 23.85 -4.59 -13.39
C PHE A 388 22.57 -3.81 -13.06
N LEU A 389 21.97 -4.09 -11.90
CA LEU A 389 20.76 -3.40 -11.45
C LEU A 389 21.05 -1.96 -11.00
N ASN A 390 22.22 -1.70 -10.43
CA ASN A 390 22.66 -0.34 -10.07
C ASN A 390 22.72 0.62 -11.27
N ILE A 391 23.08 0.10 -12.45
CA ILE A 391 23.09 0.87 -13.69
C ILE A 391 21.67 1.03 -14.25
N ALA A 392 20.90 -0.06 -14.28
CA ALA A 392 19.57 -0.08 -14.88
C ALA A 392 18.51 0.72 -14.08
N LEU A 393 18.54 0.61 -12.75
CA LEU A 393 17.54 1.17 -11.84
C LEU A 393 18.04 2.43 -11.12
N GLY A 394 19.32 2.76 -11.24
CA GLY A 394 19.93 3.92 -10.59
C GLY A 394 20.17 3.74 -9.09
N THR A 395 20.13 2.51 -8.59
CA THR A 395 20.45 2.17 -7.19
C THR A 395 21.96 2.21 -6.93
N ARG A 396 22.34 2.34 -5.65
CA ARG A 396 23.71 2.38 -5.16
C ARG A 396 23.84 1.55 -3.90
N GLN A 397 25.04 1.04 -3.66
CA GLN A 397 25.36 0.25 -2.49
C GLN A 397 25.38 1.15 -1.26
N ILE A 398 24.64 0.81 -0.21
CA ILE A 398 24.56 1.65 0.99
C ILE A 398 25.41 1.09 2.13
N ALA A 399 25.90 1.95 3.01
CA ALA A 399 26.57 1.52 4.23
C ALA A 399 25.57 0.95 5.25
N PRO A 400 25.93 -0.10 6.02
CA PRO A 400 25.08 -0.61 7.10
C PRO A 400 24.66 0.45 8.14
N ALA A 401 25.48 1.49 8.34
CA ALA A 401 25.14 2.61 9.21
C ALA A 401 23.94 3.42 8.70
N HIS A 402 23.83 3.59 7.38
CA HIS A 402 22.69 4.25 6.73
C HIS A 402 21.44 3.38 6.71
N PHE A 403 21.60 2.07 6.75
CA PHE A 403 20.52 1.10 6.88
C PHE A 403 19.90 1.10 8.29
N ALA A 404 20.73 1.04 9.34
CA ALA A 404 20.25 0.72 10.68
C ALA A 404 19.81 1.93 11.52
N VAL A 405 20.59 3.00 11.54
CA VAL A 405 20.44 4.08 12.54
C VAL A 405 19.16 4.92 12.34
N PRO A 406 18.87 5.45 11.14
CA PRO A 406 17.67 6.25 10.95
C PRO A 406 16.41 5.39 11.06
N THR A 407 16.38 4.26 10.38
CA THR A 407 15.13 3.56 10.13
C THR A 407 14.63 2.70 11.28
N PHE A 408 15.53 2.08 12.06
CA PHE A 408 15.07 1.28 13.22
C PHE A 408 14.34 2.12 14.27
N THR A 409 14.71 3.40 14.42
CA THR A 409 14.02 4.30 15.35
C THR A 409 12.56 4.50 14.95
N PHE A 410 12.29 4.73 13.66
CA PHE A 410 10.93 4.89 13.15
C PHE A 410 10.17 3.57 13.10
N TYR A 411 10.82 2.46 12.78
CA TYR A 411 10.26 1.11 12.89
C TYR A 411 9.71 0.87 14.31
N VAL A 412 10.53 1.13 15.34
CA VAL A 412 10.14 1.00 16.74
C VAL A 412 8.98 1.94 17.06
N ALA A 413 9.04 3.20 16.60
CA ALA A 413 7.97 4.17 16.83
C ALA A 413 6.62 3.73 16.23
N ILE A 414 6.60 3.22 15.00
CA ILE A 414 5.39 2.69 14.34
C ILE A 414 4.80 1.54 15.14
N PHE A 415 5.65 0.58 15.51
CA PHE A 415 5.25 -0.60 16.26
C PHE A 415 4.60 -0.24 17.62
N PHE A 416 5.25 0.61 18.41
CA PHE A 416 4.73 1.03 19.71
C PHE A 416 3.48 1.89 19.59
N TYR A 417 3.42 2.79 18.60
CA TYR A 417 2.26 3.63 18.36
C TYR A 417 1.01 2.80 18.12
N ASP A 418 1.10 1.79 17.24
CA ASP A 418 -0.05 0.96 16.91
C ASP A 418 -0.44 0.00 18.04
N GLU A 419 0.52 -0.61 18.73
CA GLU A 419 0.22 -1.46 19.90
C GLU A 419 -0.46 -0.66 21.02
N LEU A 420 -0.02 0.57 21.29
CA LEU A 420 -0.69 1.45 22.25
C LEU A 420 -2.12 1.80 21.80
N ARG A 421 -2.31 2.10 20.52
CA ARG A 421 -3.64 2.34 19.94
C ARG A 421 -4.57 1.13 20.14
N LYS A 422 -4.09 -0.08 19.86
CA LYS A 422 -4.84 -1.33 20.05
C LYS A 422 -5.16 -1.60 21.52
N ILE A 423 -4.27 -1.26 22.44
CA ILE A 423 -4.56 -1.32 23.88
C ILE A 423 -5.70 -0.36 24.25
N TRP A 424 -5.67 0.88 23.75
CA TRP A 424 -6.73 1.86 24.04
C TRP A 424 -8.09 1.46 23.47
N LEU A 425 -8.11 0.91 22.25
CA LEU A 425 -9.33 0.39 21.63
C LEU A 425 -9.96 -0.75 22.46
N ARG A 426 -9.14 -1.67 22.99
CA ARG A 426 -9.63 -2.77 23.84
C ARG A 426 -10.14 -2.31 25.20
N ASN A 427 -9.58 -1.23 25.75
CA ASN A 427 -10.01 -0.65 27.01
C ASN A 427 -11.21 0.31 26.86
N GLY A 428 -11.76 0.47 25.66
CA GLY A 428 -12.92 1.32 25.39
C GLY A 428 -12.64 2.82 25.54
N MET A 429 -11.37 3.24 25.43
CA MET A 429 -10.96 4.64 25.61
C MET A 429 -11.09 5.49 24.33
N VAL A 430 -11.57 4.93 23.21
CA VAL A 430 -11.73 5.61 21.91
C VAL A 430 -12.96 5.09 21.16
#